data_AF-A0A1H4NT85-F1
#
_entry.id   AF-A0A1H4NT85-F1
#
_cell.length_a   1.000
_cell.length_b   1.000
_cell.length_c   1.000
_cell.angle_alpha   90.00
_cell.angle_beta   90.00
_cell.angle_gamma   90.00
#
_symmetry.space_group_name_H-M   'P 1'
#
loop_
_entity.id
_entity.type
_entity.pdbx_description
1 polymer ?
#
loop_
_entity_poly.entity_id
_entity_poly.type
_entity_poly.pdbx_seq_one_letter_code
_entity_poly.pdbx_strand_id
1 'polypeptide(L)'
;MTPSAHGPTREVYLLFAHEAYYPAPAQEVNTSLVAAASLLHPQVRQPDGARIHDCLTRGRRQGEIVPLSTLTHELDGGARWPEIGDWEAVTADLLQLIRDRQCDGLGLRLSEIARALMCAGPHSEVRAYEPATGGYWAYGPTDRSKVLDEVARQLARAQARYTP
;
A
#
# COMPACT_ATOMS: atom_id res chain seq x y z
N MET A 1 12.44 -31.50 3.01
CA MET A 1 11.87 -30.28 2.42
C MET A 1 10.39 -30.28 2.79
N THR A 2 10.08 -29.72 3.96
CA THR A 2 8.73 -29.70 4.53
C THR A 2 7.90 -28.63 3.84
N PRO A 3 6.66 -28.92 3.41
CA PRO A 3 5.76 -27.89 2.94
C PRO A 3 5.35 -27.02 4.14
N SER A 4 5.74 -25.75 4.14
CA SER A 4 5.22 -24.79 5.11
C SER A 4 3.76 -24.52 4.78
N ALA A 5 2.87 -25.18 5.52
CA ALA A 5 1.44 -24.89 5.53
C ALA A 5 1.24 -23.48 6.12
N HIS A 6 1.22 -22.47 5.26
CA HIS A 6 0.76 -21.14 5.63
C HIS A 6 -0.77 -21.16 5.59
N GLY A 7 -1.40 -21.39 6.74
CA GLY A 7 -2.76 -20.89 6.95
C GLY A 7 -2.78 -19.38 6.65
N PRO A 8 -3.93 -18.79 6.28
CA PRO A 8 -3.99 -17.40 5.81
C PRO A 8 -3.30 -16.48 6.83
N THR A 9 -2.10 -16.02 6.51
CA THR A 9 -1.32 -15.19 7.42
C THR A 9 -2.03 -13.85 7.52
N ARG A 10 -2.63 -13.59 8.68
CA ARG A 10 -3.23 -12.29 8.99
C ARG A 10 -2.09 -11.32 9.28
N GLU A 11 -1.36 -10.92 8.24
CA GLU A 11 -0.26 -9.97 8.33
C GLU A 11 -0.76 -8.53 8.35
N VAL A 12 0.10 -7.60 8.73
CA VAL A 12 -0.10 -6.18 8.40
C VAL A 12 0.28 -5.99 6.93
N TYR A 13 -0.43 -5.14 6.21
CA TYR A 13 -0.18 -4.89 4.79
C TYR A 13 0.26 -3.45 4.56
N LEU A 14 1.28 -3.28 3.73
CA LEU A 14 1.70 -1.96 3.23
C LEU A 14 1.01 -1.67 1.91
N LEU A 15 0.32 -0.54 1.81
CA LEU A 15 -0.28 -0.02 0.59
C LEU A 15 0.53 1.19 0.09
N PHE A 16 1.02 1.16 -1.14
CA PHE A 16 1.76 2.29 -1.71
C PHE A 16 1.35 2.54 -3.16
N ALA A 17 1.23 3.82 -3.51
CA ALA A 17 1.03 4.25 -4.89
C ALA A 17 2.39 4.30 -5.61
N HIS A 18 2.37 4.07 -6.91
CA HIS A 18 3.55 4.15 -7.77
C HIS A 18 3.14 4.66 -9.15
N GLU A 19 4.13 4.92 -10.01
CA GLU A 19 3.86 5.25 -11.40
C GLU A 19 3.06 4.14 -12.08
N ALA A 20 2.04 4.54 -12.84
CA ALA A 20 1.15 3.64 -13.53
C ALA A 20 1.91 2.72 -14.48
N TYR A 21 1.61 1.42 -14.45
CA TYR A 21 2.13 0.46 -15.44
C TYR A 21 1.03 -0.50 -15.92
N TYR A 22 1.17 -1.02 -17.14
CA TYR A 22 0.24 -1.97 -17.74
C TYR A 22 0.71 -3.42 -17.53
N PRO A 23 -0.13 -4.30 -16.95
CA PRO A 23 0.07 -5.73 -17.12
C PRO A 23 -0.69 -6.33 -18.32
N ALA A 24 -1.58 -5.59 -18.99
CA ALA A 24 -2.34 -5.96 -20.20
C ALA A 24 -3.09 -4.72 -20.76
N PRO A 25 -3.56 -4.66 -22.03
CA PRO A 25 -3.79 -3.41 -22.76
C PRO A 25 -5.05 -2.59 -22.37
N ALA A 26 -5.65 -2.82 -21.20
CA ALA A 26 -6.94 -2.21 -20.85
C ALA A 26 -6.91 -1.25 -19.66
N GLN A 27 -5.96 -1.35 -18.71
CA GLN A 27 -5.95 -0.44 -17.56
C GLN A 27 -4.65 -0.49 -16.74
N GLU A 28 -4.25 0.67 -16.20
CA GLU A 28 -3.03 0.89 -15.44
C GLU A 28 -3.14 0.44 -13.97
N VAL A 29 -2.15 -0.32 -13.51
CA VAL A 29 -1.91 -0.56 -12.07
C VAL A 29 -1.13 0.63 -11.54
N ASN A 30 -1.66 1.28 -10.51
CA ASN A 30 -1.10 2.52 -9.96
C ASN A 30 -0.89 2.47 -8.44
N THR A 31 -1.26 1.34 -7.84
CA THR A 31 -1.16 1.10 -6.40
C THR A 31 -0.87 -0.37 -6.17
N SER A 32 -0.02 -0.68 -5.21
CA SER A 32 0.34 -2.04 -4.84
C SER A 32 0.14 -2.25 -3.34
N LEU A 33 -0.31 -3.44 -2.97
CA LEU A 33 -0.47 -3.89 -1.60
C LEU A 33 0.41 -5.13 -1.39
N VAL A 34 1.28 -5.10 -0.39
CA VAL A 34 2.16 -6.24 -0.03
C VAL A 34 2.02 -6.56 1.44
N ALA A 35 2.25 -7.82 1.79
CA ALA A 35 2.37 -8.20 3.19
C ALA A 35 3.64 -7.56 3.79
N ALA A 36 3.57 -7.08 5.03
CA ALA A 36 4.67 -6.36 5.69
C ALA A 36 5.97 -7.18 5.69
N ALA A 37 5.88 -8.51 5.80
CA ALA A 37 7.04 -9.40 5.75
C ALA A 37 7.87 -9.28 4.46
N SER A 38 7.28 -8.78 3.36
CA SER A 38 8.00 -8.52 2.09
C SER A 38 9.13 -7.51 2.25
N LEU A 39 9.04 -6.61 3.24
CA LEU A 39 10.10 -5.64 3.58
C LEU A 39 11.37 -6.31 4.13
N LEU A 40 11.26 -7.55 4.61
CA LEU A 40 12.37 -8.36 5.11
C LEU A 40 13.04 -9.20 4.02
N HIS A 41 12.55 -9.12 2.78
CA HIS A 41 13.11 -9.88 1.67
C HIS A 41 14.57 -9.45 1.39
N PRO A 42 15.52 -10.36 1.08
CA PRO A 42 16.93 -10.02 0.87
C PRO A 42 17.22 -9.05 -0.28
N GLN A 43 16.32 -8.97 -1.27
CA GLN A 43 16.41 -8.01 -2.38
C GLN A 43 15.80 -6.64 -2.05
N VAL A 44 15.09 -6.49 -0.93
CA VAL A 44 14.78 -5.16 -0.38
C VAL A 44 16.01 -4.67 0.37
N ARG A 45 16.43 -3.44 0.11
CA ARG A 45 17.60 -2.87 0.77
C ARG A 45 17.48 -2.91 2.29
N GLN A 46 18.50 -3.47 2.93
CA GLN A 46 18.62 -3.54 4.38
C GLN A 46 19.73 -2.58 4.85
N PRO A 47 19.61 -1.96 6.02
CA PRO A 47 18.63 -2.23 7.09
C PRO A 47 17.27 -1.50 6.93
N ASP A 48 17.09 -0.70 5.89
CA ASP A 48 15.91 0.16 5.73
C ASP A 48 14.60 -0.64 5.69
N GLY A 49 14.54 -1.73 4.91
CA GLY A 49 13.37 -2.61 4.86
C GLY A 49 12.96 -3.12 6.25
N ALA A 50 13.91 -3.63 7.05
CA ALA A 50 13.65 -4.08 8.41
C ALA A 50 13.16 -2.94 9.34
N ARG A 51 13.73 -1.74 9.24
CA ARG A 51 13.30 -0.59 10.05
C ARG A 51 11.89 -0.14 9.67
N ILE A 52 11.56 -0.13 8.39
CA ILE A 52 10.21 0.18 7.90
C ILE A 52 9.23 -0.89 8.35
N HIS A 53 9.61 -2.18 8.28
CA HIS A 53 8.81 -3.29 8.80
C HIS A 53 8.47 -3.10 10.29
N ASP A 54 9.48 -2.79 11.11
CA ASP A 54 9.28 -2.59 12.55
C ASP A 54 8.38 -1.38 12.84
N CYS A 55 8.53 -0.31 12.07
CA CYS A 55 7.65 0.86 12.17
C CYS A 55 6.21 0.53 11.76
N LEU A 56 6.06 -0.21 10.66
CA LEU A 56 4.78 -0.60 10.08
C LEU A 56 3.99 -1.55 10.97
N THR A 57 4.65 -2.47 11.66
CA THR A 57 3.99 -3.53 12.45
C THR A 57 3.73 -3.15 13.90
N ARG A 58 4.47 -2.17 14.45
CA ARG A 58 4.35 -1.77 15.86
C ARG A 58 2.96 -1.21 16.16
N GLY A 59 2.28 -1.83 17.13
CA GLY A 59 0.95 -1.40 17.59
C GLY A 59 -0.18 -1.66 16.59
N ARG A 60 0.07 -2.43 15.52
CA ARG A 60 -0.92 -2.75 14.50
C ARG A 60 -1.67 -4.04 14.75
N ARG A 61 -2.87 -4.10 14.20
CA ARG A 61 -3.68 -5.32 14.21
C ARG A 61 -3.35 -6.16 12.99
N GLN A 62 -3.45 -7.47 13.19
CA GLN A 62 -3.41 -8.42 12.09
C GLN A 62 -4.50 -8.12 11.05
N GLY A 63 -4.14 -8.11 9.76
CA GLY A 63 -5.01 -7.76 8.64
C GLY A 63 -5.14 -6.26 8.36
N GLU A 64 -4.48 -5.40 9.15
CA GLU A 64 -4.54 -3.95 8.95
C GLU A 64 -3.82 -3.54 7.67
N ILE A 65 -4.50 -2.75 6.83
CA ILE A 65 -3.93 -2.15 5.62
C ILE A 65 -3.48 -0.74 5.98
N VAL A 66 -2.18 -0.50 5.87
CA VAL A 66 -1.56 0.78 6.20
C VAL A 66 -1.03 1.42 4.92
N PRO A 67 -1.66 2.51 4.45
CA PRO A 67 -1.08 3.32 3.39
C PRO A 67 0.26 3.92 3.82
N LEU A 68 1.21 4.00 2.89
CA LEU A 68 2.48 4.68 3.10
C LEU A 68 2.30 6.13 3.57
N SER A 69 1.22 6.80 3.14
CA SER A 69 0.90 8.14 3.62
C SER A 69 0.47 8.18 5.09
N THR A 70 -0.15 7.12 5.61
CA THR A 70 -0.44 6.97 7.05
C THR A 70 0.87 6.82 7.82
N LEU A 71 1.76 5.95 7.36
CA LEU A 71 3.08 5.75 7.98
C LEU A 71 3.91 7.04 7.96
N THR A 72 3.90 7.76 6.83
CA THR A 72 4.54 9.06 6.68
C THR A 72 3.97 10.07 7.67
N HIS A 73 2.64 10.11 7.83
CA HIS A 73 1.99 11.01 8.78
C HIS A 73 2.43 10.74 10.22
N GLU A 74 2.52 9.46 10.63
CA GLU A 74 2.97 9.05 11.96
C GLU A 74 4.45 9.35 12.22
N LEU A 75 5.24 9.45 11.16
CA LEU A 75 6.63 9.88 11.18
C LEU A 75 6.77 11.40 11.12
N ASP A 76 5.93 12.10 11.86
CA ASP A 76 5.86 13.57 11.95
C ASP A 76 5.72 14.22 10.57
N GLY A 77 4.72 13.77 9.80
CA GLY A 77 4.49 14.23 8.44
C GLY A 77 5.63 13.90 7.45
N GLY A 78 6.52 12.97 7.81
CA GLY A 78 7.65 12.51 7.01
C GLY A 78 8.99 13.10 7.43
N ALA A 79 9.03 14.03 8.39
CA ALA A 79 10.26 14.62 8.88
C ALA A 79 11.22 13.58 9.48
N ARG A 80 10.69 12.46 9.98
CA ARG A 80 11.46 11.39 10.62
C ARG A 80 11.88 10.27 9.68
N TRP A 81 11.53 10.32 8.39
CA TRP A 81 11.99 9.32 7.42
C TRP A 81 13.52 9.12 7.40
N PRO A 82 14.37 10.17 7.48
CA PRO A 82 15.82 10.00 7.54
C PRO A 82 16.32 9.17 8.73
N GLU A 83 15.56 9.06 9.82
CA GLU A 83 15.88 8.20 10.97
C GLU A 83 15.54 6.73 10.71
N ILE A 84 14.57 6.47 9.82
CA ILE A 84 14.04 5.14 9.52
C ILE A 84 14.75 4.51 8.32
N GLY A 85 14.84 5.23 7.20
CA GLY A 85 15.45 4.72 5.97
C GLY A 85 14.91 5.39 4.71
N ASP A 86 15.47 5.00 3.57
CA ASP A 86 15.06 5.48 2.26
C ASP A 86 13.80 4.74 1.78
N TRP A 87 12.63 5.29 2.13
CA TRP A 87 11.34 4.70 1.78
C TRP A 87 11.12 4.66 0.27
N GLU A 88 11.63 5.63 -0.49
CA GLU A 88 11.45 5.69 -1.94
C GLU A 88 12.15 4.49 -2.58
N ALA A 89 13.41 4.27 -2.24
CA ALA A 89 14.16 3.12 -2.74
C ALA A 89 13.56 1.79 -2.28
N VAL A 90 13.10 1.69 -1.02
CA VAL A 90 12.43 0.48 -0.54
C VAL A 90 11.14 0.19 -1.32
N THR A 91 10.34 1.21 -1.64
CA THR A 91 9.14 1.00 -2.47
C THR A 91 9.48 0.61 -3.91
N ALA A 92 10.61 1.08 -4.44
CA ALA A 92 11.11 0.65 -5.75
C ALA A 92 11.54 -0.83 -5.73
N ASP A 93 12.27 -1.26 -4.70
CA ASP A 93 12.67 -2.67 -4.52
C ASP A 93 11.44 -3.60 -4.40
N LEU A 94 10.44 -3.20 -3.59
CA LEU A 94 9.18 -3.93 -3.47
C LEU A 94 8.45 -4.03 -4.80
N LEU A 95 8.42 -2.94 -5.58
CA LEU A 95 7.78 -2.95 -6.90
C LEU A 95 8.49 -3.94 -7.85
N GLN A 96 9.81 -4.05 -7.79
CA GLN A 96 10.54 -5.06 -8.56
C GLN A 96 10.21 -6.48 -8.10
N LEU A 97 10.15 -6.73 -6.78
CA LEU A 97 9.76 -8.05 -6.27
C LEU A 97 8.37 -8.48 -6.74
N ILE A 98 7.40 -7.55 -6.78
CA ILE A 98 6.07 -7.82 -7.32
C ILE A 98 6.14 -8.20 -8.79
N ARG A 99 6.91 -7.45 -9.59
CA ARG A 99 7.07 -7.69 -11.04
C ARG A 99 7.74 -9.04 -11.33
N ASP A 100 8.74 -9.40 -10.53
CA ASP A 100 9.48 -10.65 -10.64
C ASP A 100 8.76 -11.83 -9.98
N ARG A 101 7.58 -11.60 -9.37
CA ARG A 101 6.77 -12.59 -8.63
C ARG A 101 7.54 -13.25 -7.49
N GLN A 102 8.43 -12.50 -6.86
CA GLN A 102 9.26 -12.94 -5.74
C GLN A 102 8.63 -12.62 -4.37
N CYS A 103 7.52 -11.89 -4.35
CA CYS A 103 6.65 -11.73 -3.19
C CYS A 103 5.17 -11.75 -3.58
N ASP A 104 4.30 -12.05 -2.62
CA ASP A 104 2.87 -11.92 -2.79
C ASP A 104 2.47 -10.43 -2.77
N GLY A 105 2.16 -9.91 -3.96
CA GLY A 105 1.68 -8.54 -4.15
C GLY A 105 0.33 -8.49 -4.85
N LEU A 106 -0.56 -7.64 -4.34
CA LEU A 106 -1.83 -7.32 -4.99
C LEU A 106 -1.72 -5.97 -5.69
N GLY A 107 -1.69 -6.01 -7.03
CA GLY A 107 -1.80 -4.81 -7.86
C GLY A 107 -3.25 -4.31 -7.91
N LEU A 108 -3.44 -3.03 -7.60
CA LEU A 108 -4.74 -2.37 -7.51
C LEU A 108 -4.86 -1.27 -8.57
N ARG A 109 -6.10 -1.07 -9.00
CA ARG A 109 -6.49 -0.04 -9.96
C ARG A 109 -7.40 0.94 -9.26
N LEU A 110 -6.79 1.89 -8.56
CA LEU A 110 -7.55 2.94 -7.89
C LEU A 110 -7.93 4.02 -8.90
N SER A 111 -9.13 4.59 -8.76
CA SER A 111 -9.47 5.83 -9.47
C SER A 111 -8.53 6.96 -9.05
N GLU A 112 -8.44 8.03 -9.83
CA GLU A 112 -7.56 9.16 -9.51
C GLU A 112 -7.82 9.73 -8.12
N ILE A 113 -9.10 9.90 -7.75
CA ILE A 113 -9.50 10.37 -6.41
C ILE A 113 -9.16 9.36 -5.33
N ALA A 114 -9.39 8.06 -5.54
CA ALA A 114 -9.05 7.05 -4.56
C ALA A 114 -7.52 6.99 -4.34
N ARG A 115 -6.72 7.08 -5.42
CA ARG A 115 -5.27 7.15 -5.34
C ARG A 115 -4.80 8.41 -4.62
N ALA A 116 -5.36 9.57 -4.97
CA ALA A 116 -5.05 10.83 -4.30
C ALA A 116 -5.36 10.76 -2.79
N LEU A 117 -6.52 10.19 -2.43
CA LEU A 117 -6.88 9.93 -1.04
C LEU A 117 -5.86 9.02 -0.36
N MET A 118 -5.37 7.95 -1.01
CA MET A 118 -4.34 7.05 -0.46
C MET A 118 -2.96 7.70 -0.32
N CYS A 119 -2.64 8.72 -1.12
CA CYS A 119 -1.39 9.47 -1.04
C CYS A 119 -1.45 10.63 -0.03
N ALA A 120 -2.65 11.13 0.30
CA ALA A 120 -2.84 12.17 1.29
C ALA A 120 -2.76 11.63 2.73
N GLY A 121 -2.51 12.50 3.70
CA GLY A 121 -2.52 12.13 5.12
C GLY A 121 -3.89 11.61 5.57
N PRO A 122 -3.97 10.84 6.68
CA PRO A 122 -5.20 10.18 7.12
C PRO A 122 -6.33 11.16 7.49
N HIS A 123 -6.00 12.40 7.79
CA HIS A 123 -6.94 13.47 8.16
C HIS A 123 -7.07 14.56 7.09
N SER A 124 -6.41 14.39 5.93
CA SER A 124 -6.38 15.38 4.87
C SER A 124 -7.67 15.36 4.02
N GLU A 125 -7.94 16.50 3.39
CA GLU A 125 -8.98 16.65 2.38
C GLU A 125 -8.34 16.71 0.99
N VAL A 126 -8.93 16.00 0.02
CA VAL A 126 -8.58 16.07 -1.40
C VAL A 126 -9.69 16.82 -2.12
N ARG A 127 -9.32 17.83 -2.93
CA ARG A 127 -10.28 18.61 -3.72
C ARG A 127 -10.13 18.29 -5.20
N ALA A 128 -11.24 17.93 -5.85
CA ALA A 128 -11.31 17.74 -7.29
C ALA A 128 -12.00 18.94 -7.93
N TYR A 129 -11.39 19.51 -8.96
CA TYR A 129 -12.03 20.53 -9.78
C TYR A 129 -12.89 19.86 -10.85
N GLU A 130 -14.14 20.30 -11.00
CA GLU A 130 -15.07 19.84 -12.03
C GLU A 130 -15.24 20.93 -13.10
N PRO A 131 -14.56 20.81 -14.25
CA PRO A 131 -14.60 21.84 -15.30
C PRO A 131 -16.01 22.06 -15.85
N ALA A 132 -16.87 21.03 -15.89
CA ALA A 132 -18.21 21.15 -16.46
C ALA A 132 -19.14 22.03 -15.61
N THR A 133 -18.92 22.10 -14.30
CA THR A 133 -19.73 22.91 -13.38
C THR A 133 -18.97 24.11 -12.82
N GLY A 134 -17.66 24.21 -13.08
CA GLY A 134 -16.76 25.21 -12.50
C GLY A 134 -16.59 25.06 -10.98
N GLY A 135 -17.04 23.95 -10.40
CA GLY A 135 -17.08 23.71 -8.96
C GLY A 135 -15.93 22.85 -8.44
N TYR A 136 -15.86 22.72 -7.11
CA TYR A 136 -14.96 21.79 -6.43
C TYR A 136 -15.75 20.78 -5.61
N TRP A 137 -15.29 19.53 -5.66
CA TRP A 137 -15.75 18.46 -4.78
C TRP A 137 -14.65 18.16 -3.76
N ALA A 138 -15.03 18.11 -2.48
CA ALA A 138 -14.12 17.76 -1.39
C ALA A 138 -14.34 16.31 -0.97
N TYR A 139 -13.24 15.58 -0.79
CA TYR A 139 -13.21 14.20 -0.31
C TYR A 139 -12.36 14.14 0.94
N GLY A 140 -12.92 13.61 2.02
CA GLY A 140 -12.32 13.66 3.34
C GLY A 140 -11.93 12.30 3.92
N PRO A 141 -11.65 12.24 5.23
CA PRO A 141 -11.29 11.01 5.93
C PRO A 141 -12.34 9.90 5.79
N THR A 142 -13.64 10.25 5.73
CA THR A 142 -14.71 9.28 5.51
C THR A 142 -14.61 8.60 4.14
N ASP A 143 -14.24 9.34 3.09
CA ASP A 143 -14.06 8.78 1.75
C ASP A 143 -12.79 7.95 1.67
N ARG A 144 -11.71 8.38 2.34
CA ARG A 144 -10.50 7.58 2.52
C ARG A 144 -10.81 6.21 3.15
N SER A 145 -11.64 6.18 4.19
CA SER A 145 -12.05 4.92 4.83
C SER A 145 -12.84 4.01 3.88
N LYS A 146 -13.76 4.55 3.07
CA LYS A 146 -14.48 3.76 2.06
C LYS A 146 -13.54 3.11 1.03
N VAL A 147 -12.48 3.83 0.64
CA VAL A 147 -11.45 3.28 -0.26
C VAL A 147 -10.70 2.14 0.42
N LEU A 148 -10.30 2.30 1.69
CA LEU A 148 -9.64 1.24 2.46
C LEU A 148 -10.53 0.00 2.63
N ASP A 149 -11.83 0.18 2.88
CA ASP A 149 -12.78 -0.92 2.97
C ASP A 149 -12.90 -1.69 1.64
N GLU A 150 -12.83 -0.98 0.50
CA GLU A 150 -12.82 -1.62 -0.82
C GLU A 150 -11.52 -2.38 -1.07
N VAL A 151 -10.37 -1.81 -0.71
CA VAL A 151 -9.08 -2.51 -0.80
C VAL A 151 -9.08 -3.77 0.07
N ALA A 152 -9.63 -3.69 1.28
CA ALA A 152 -9.78 -4.85 2.17
C ALA A 152 -10.65 -5.96 1.56
N ARG A 153 -11.76 -5.60 0.89
CA ARG A 153 -12.59 -6.56 0.15
C ARG A 153 -11.83 -7.22 -1.00
N GLN A 154 -11.01 -6.46 -1.74
CA GLN A 154 -10.19 -7.00 -2.83
C GLN A 154 -9.12 -7.96 -2.31
N LEU A 155 -8.44 -7.62 -1.21
CA LEU A 155 -7.49 -8.49 -0.53
C LEU A 155 -8.16 -9.81 -0.09
N ALA A 156 -9.31 -9.73 0.58
CA ALA A 156 -10.02 -10.92 1.03
C ALA A 156 -10.44 -11.83 -0.13
N ARG A 157 -10.90 -11.26 -1.25
CA ARG A 157 -11.21 -12.01 -2.48
C ARG A 157 -9.98 -12.67 -3.09
N ALA A 158 -8.83 -11.98 -3.07
CA ALA A 158 -7.58 -12.54 -3.57
C ALA A 158 -7.16 -13.74 -2.71
N GLN A 159 -7.15 -13.60 -1.38
CA GLN A 159 -6.80 -14.67 -0.45
C GLN A 159 -7.72 -15.89 -0.59
N ALA A 160 -9.03 -15.68 -0.75
CA ALA A 160 -9.99 -16.77 -0.92
C ALA A 160 -9.77 -17.59 -2.20
N ARG A 161 -9.16 -17.01 -3.25
CA ARG A 161 -8.81 -17.74 -4.48
C ARG A 161 -7.56 -18.61 -4.34
N TYR A 162 -6.77 -18.40 -3.29
CA TYR A 162 -5.54 -19.15 -3.00
C TYR A 162 -5.72 -20.23 -1.93
N THR A 163 -6.91 -20.36 -1.35
CA THR A 163 -7.25 -21.46 -0.43
C THR A 163 -7.69 -22.69 -1.26
N PRO A 164 -6.97 -23.82 -1.22
CA PRO A 164 -7.35 -25.05 -1.93
C PRO A 164 -8.61 -25.71 -1.38
#